data_AF-A0A7X0U2Y1-F1
#
_entry.id   AF-A0A7X0U2Y1-F1
#
_cell.length_a   1.000
_cell.length_b   1.000
_cell.length_c   1.000
_cell.angle_alpha   90.00
_cell.angle_beta   90.00
_cell.angle_gamma   90.00
#
_symmetry.space_group_name_H-M   'P 1'
#
loop_
_entity.id
_entity.type
_entity.pdbx_description
1 polymer ?
#
loop_
_entity_poly.entity_id
_entity_poly.type
_entity_poly.pdbx_seq_one_letter_code
_entity_poly.pdbx_strand_id
1 'polypeptide(L)'
;MHDIPQPGTLPPLHPPDSITPTEDTVTGQHEQAWPSCDQLTTEKITTVRHACYTAAAKAIFALQNGQRLTGEQLFVTVHAQAARAWWDLVEEEITSKQLASDHALRRVRSWARHYLTAEPPAARPGTLFDHALAHAARMAARDFLSDSGHLLTQHLIHQAAHPAATSATPAEHDHPRPVSPTPPVPTVVAP
;
A
#
# COMPACT_ATOMS: atom_id res chain seq x y z
N MET A 1 -0.36 63.92 33.10
CA MET A 1 1.03 63.61 32.70
C MET A 1 0.97 63.28 31.22
N HIS A 2 1.12 64.30 30.35
CA HIS A 2 2.37 64.73 29.67
C HIS A 2 2.79 63.69 28.60
N ASP A 3 3.08 63.93 27.32
CA ASP A 3 3.19 65.08 26.38
C ASP A 3 3.26 64.43 24.93
N ILE A 4 2.58 64.89 23.86
CA ILE A 4 3.00 65.78 22.73
C ILE A 4 4.29 65.32 21.95
N PRO A 5 4.55 65.49 20.62
CA PRO A 5 3.80 65.41 19.32
C PRO A 5 4.61 64.78 18.12
N GLN A 6 4.07 64.86 16.88
CA GLN A 6 4.65 64.64 15.50
C GLN A 6 5.78 65.65 15.08
N PRO A 7 6.32 65.75 13.81
CA PRO A 7 6.70 64.84 12.70
C PRO A 7 8.04 65.23 11.96
N GLY A 8 8.45 64.51 10.89
CA GLY A 8 9.39 64.96 9.80
C GLY A 8 10.79 64.31 9.84
N THR A 9 11.37 63.73 8.77
CA THR A 9 11.85 64.38 7.53
C THR A 9 12.36 63.30 6.53
N LEU A 10 12.10 63.45 5.23
CA LEU A 10 12.80 62.85 4.06
C LEU A 10 13.47 64.01 3.27
N PRO A 11 14.39 63.85 2.30
CA PRO A 11 15.30 62.76 1.85
C PRO A 11 16.77 63.28 1.64
N PRO A 12 17.69 62.63 0.85
CA PRO A 12 17.71 62.80 -0.61
C PRO A 12 18.09 61.58 -1.48
N LEU A 13 17.70 61.67 -2.76
CA LEU A 13 18.04 60.87 -3.94
C LEU A 13 19.54 60.85 -4.31
N HIS A 14 20.09 59.71 -4.79
CA HIS A 14 20.53 59.50 -6.19
C HIS A 14 21.00 58.02 -6.46
N PRO A 15 21.01 57.53 -7.72
CA PRO A 15 21.10 56.11 -8.18
C PRO A 15 22.47 55.81 -8.87
N PRO A 16 22.61 54.82 -9.81
CA PRO A 16 22.35 53.37 -9.84
C PRO A 16 23.70 52.58 -9.94
N ASP A 17 23.65 51.31 -10.34
CA ASP A 17 24.77 50.46 -10.82
C ASP A 17 25.60 49.69 -9.78
N SER A 18 25.17 48.44 -9.55
CA SER A 18 26.00 47.28 -9.87
C SER A 18 25.12 46.04 -9.90
N ILE A 19 24.78 45.63 -11.12
CA ILE A 19 24.25 44.30 -11.41
C ILE A 19 25.42 43.34 -11.20
N THR A 20 25.54 42.75 -10.02
CA THR A 20 26.20 41.46 -9.88
C THR A 20 25.17 40.39 -10.28
N PRO A 21 25.41 39.60 -11.35
CA PRO A 21 24.63 38.41 -11.57
C PRO A 21 24.96 37.48 -10.42
N THR A 22 24.05 37.40 -9.44
CA THR A 22 24.11 36.37 -8.42
C THR A 22 23.81 35.08 -9.16
N GLU A 23 24.83 34.25 -9.23
CA GLU A 23 24.83 32.91 -9.80
C GLU A 23 23.54 32.19 -9.43
N ASP A 24 22.91 31.69 -10.49
CA ASP A 24 22.10 30.48 -10.51
C ASP A 24 21.32 30.24 -9.22
N THR A 25 20.15 30.88 -9.18
CA THR A 25 19.01 30.27 -8.53
C THR A 25 18.84 28.89 -9.18
N VAL A 26 19.42 27.87 -8.54
CA VAL A 26 19.20 26.46 -8.85
C VAL A 26 17.70 26.26 -8.78
N THR A 27 17.10 26.33 -9.96
CA THR A 27 15.71 26.08 -10.24
C THR A 27 15.36 24.78 -9.53
N GLY A 28 14.43 24.88 -8.59
CA GLY A 28 13.88 23.74 -7.89
C GLY A 28 13.46 22.67 -8.88
N GLN A 29 14.19 21.57 -8.86
CA GLN A 29 13.66 20.27 -9.22
C GLN A 29 13.64 19.45 -7.93
N HIS A 30 12.68 19.80 -7.06
CA HIS A 30 12.00 18.74 -6.33
C HIS A 30 11.25 17.92 -7.39
N GLU A 31 11.98 17.04 -8.09
CA GLU A 31 11.36 15.84 -8.62
C GLU A 31 10.77 15.16 -7.39
N GLN A 32 9.48 15.37 -7.15
CA GLN A 32 8.71 14.59 -6.21
C GLN A 32 8.72 13.17 -6.75
N ALA A 33 9.78 12.42 -6.41
CA ALA A 33 9.89 11.01 -6.69
C ALA A 33 8.67 10.36 -6.04
N TRP A 34 7.74 9.91 -6.88
CA TRP A 34 6.53 9.27 -6.42
C TRP A 34 6.92 8.03 -5.62
N PRO A 35 6.30 7.81 -4.45
CA PRO A 35 6.64 6.67 -3.60
C PRO A 35 6.37 5.36 -4.35
N SER A 36 7.32 4.43 -4.27
CA SER A 36 7.20 3.13 -4.93
C SER A 36 6.06 2.29 -4.33
N CYS A 37 5.57 1.29 -5.07
CA CYS A 37 4.54 0.39 -4.55
C CYS A 37 5.00 -0.32 -3.26
N ASP A 38 6.28 -0.65 -3.17
CA ASP A 38 6.89 -1.25 -1.97
C ASP A 38 6.85 -0.28 -0.77
N GLN A 39 7.18 0.99 -1.01
CA GLN A 39 7.14 2.02 0.01
C GLN A 39 5.71 2.25 0.52
N LEU A 40 4.74 2.41 -0.38
CA LEU A 40 3.34 2.61 -0.02
C LEU A 40 2.73 1.39 0.69
N THR A 41 3.12 0.18 0.27
CA THR A 41 2.67 -1.07 0.93
C THR A 41 3.24 -1.16 2.35
N THR A 42 4.52 -0.87 2.52
CA THR A 42 5.19 -0.86 3.83
C THR A 42 4.60 0.19 4.77
N GLU A 43 4.33 1.39 4.26
CA GLU A 43 3.66 2.46 4.99
C GLU A 43 2.27 2.00 5.45
N LYS A 44 1.47 1.43 4.54
CA LYS A 44 0.13 0.93 4.87
C LYS A 44 0.14 -0.15 5.95
N ILE A 45 1.06 -1.12 5.86
CA ILE A 45 1.26 -2.15 6.89
C ILE A 45 1.57 -1.50 8.23
N THR A 46 2.49 -0.54 8.26
CA THR A 46 2.89 0.19 9.48
C THR A 46 1.71 0.95 10.08
N THR A 47 0.95 1.68 9.26
CA THR A 47 -0.24 2.43 9.69
C THR A 47 -1.30 1.51 10.30
N VAL A 48 -1.60 0.38 9.66
CA VAL A 48 -2.62 -0.56 10.14
C VAL A 48 -2.18 -1.21 11.45
N ARG A 49 -0.90 -1.58 11.58
CA ARG A 49 -0.35 -2.08 12.86
C ARG A 49 -0.49 -1.05 13.97
N HIS A 50 -0.11 0.19 13.71
CA HIS A 50 -0.25 1.27 14.68
C HIS A 50 -1.72 1.48 15.10
N ALA A 51 -2.65 1.46 14.14
CA ALA A 51 -4.08 1.56 14.42
C ALA A 51 -4.58 0.39 15.30
N CYS A 52 -4.16 -0.84 15.01
CA CYS A 52 -4.46 -2.02 15.82
C CYS A 52 -3.92 -1.88 17.26
N TYR A 53 -2.66 -1.47 17.43
CA TYR A 53 -2.07 -1.26 18.75
C TYR A 53 -2.78 -0.15 19.52
N THR A 54 -3.12 0.94 18.85
CA THR A 54 -3.87 2.05 19.46
C THR A 54 -5.26 1.61 19.91
N ALA A 55 -5.99 0.87 19.07
CA ALA A 55 -7.31 0.35 19.40
C ALA A 55 -7.26 -0.65 20.57
N ALA A 56 -6.27 -1.53 20.58
CA ALA A 56 -6.05 -2.48 21.67
C ALA A 56 -5.69 -1.77 22.98
N ALA A 57 -4.78 -0.79 22.94
CA ALA A 57 -4.39 -0.02 24.12
C ALA A 57 -5.58 0.73 24.73
N LYS A 58 -6.44 1.34 23.90
CA LYS A 58 -7.68 2.00 24.36
C LYS A 58 -8.64 1.02 25.04
N ALA A 59 -8.83 -0.17 24.47
CA ALA A 59 -9.70 -1.19 25.06
C ALA A 59 -9.13 -1.71 26.39
N ILE A 60 -7.83 -1.99 26.45
CA ILE A 60 -7.16 -2.43 27.68
C ILE A 60 -7.26 -1.36 28.77
N PHE A 61 -6.98 -0.11 28.43
CA PHE A 61 -7.07 1.01 29.38
C PHE A 61 -8.49 1.17 29.94
N ALA A 62 -9.52 1.06 29.11
CA ALA A 62 -10.91 1.09 29.58
C ALA A 62 -11.20 -0.05 30.57
N LEU A 63 -10.78 -1.28 30.25
CA LEU A 63 -10.95 -2.44 31.13
C LEU A 63 -10.20 -2.28 32.46
N GLN A 64 -8.96 -1.79 32.43
CA GLN A 64 -8.14 -1.55 33.62
C GLN A 64 -8.76 -0.52 34.55
N ASN A 65 -9.47 0.47 34.00
CA ASN A 65 -10.21 1.48 34.78
C ASN A 65 -11.60 1.00 35.23
N GLY A 66 -11.92 -0.30 35.06
CA GLY A 66 -13.22 -0.87 35.43
C GLY A 66 -14.38 -0.43 34.51
N GLN A 67 -14.07 0.17 33.36
CA GLN A 67 -15.09 0.56 32.39
C GLN A 67 -15.54 -0.66 31.59
N ARG A 68 -16.83 -0.70 31.27
CA ARG A 68 -17.38 -1.70 30.34
C ARG A 68 -17.06 -1.27 28.91
N LEU A 69 -16.62 -2.21 28.09
CA LEU A 69 -16.43 -1.97 26.67
C LEU A 69 -17.79 -1.83 25.98
N THR A 70 -17.96 -0.74 25.24
CA THR A 70 -19.14 -0.55 24.39
C THR A 70 -19.06 -1.47 23.18
N GLY A 71 -20.20 -1.76 22.54
CA GLY A 71 -20.23 -2.53 21.29
C GLY A 71 -19.39 -1.89 20.18
N GLU A 72 -19.35 -0.54 20.14
CA GLU A 72 -18.51 0.21 19.21
C GLU A 72 -17.02 0.01 19.48
N GLN A 73 -16.59 0.06 20.75
CA GLN A 73 -15.21 -0.20 21.12
C GLN A 73 -14.79 -1.63 20.75
N LEU A 74 -15.64 -2.61 21.03
CA LEU A 74 -15.41 -4.00 20.63
C LEU A 74 -15.31 -4.14 19.11
N PHE A 75 -16.22 -3.51 18.36
CA PHE A 75 -16.19 -3.50 16.91
C PHE A 75 -14.88 -2.90 16.37
N VAL A 76 -14.49 -1.71 16.85
CA VAL A 76 -13.27 -1.02 16.41
C VAL A 76 -12.01 -1.85 16.70
N THR A 77 -11.91 -2.46 17.88
CA THR A 77 -10.76 -3.30 18.23
C THR A 77 -10.70 -4.55 17.35
N VAL A 78 -11.83 -5.23 17.14
CA VAL A 78 -11.89 -6.45 16.32
C VAL A 78 -11.63 -6.13 14.84
N HIS A 79 -12.22 -5.05 14.32
CA HIS A 79 -11.97 -4.59 12.95
C HIS A 79 -10.49 -4.27 12.75
N ALA A 80 -9.87 -3.51 13.67
CA ALA A 80 -8.46 -3.15 13.57
C ALA A 80 -7.53 -4.39 13.64
N GLN A 81 -7.87 -5.37 14.48
CA GLN A 81 -7.15 -6.64 14.54
C GLN A 81 -7.31 -7.45 13.25
N ALA A 82 -8.52 -7.55 12.71
CA ALA A 82 -8.78 -8.27 11.46
C ALA A 82 -8.10 -7.57 10.27
N ALA A 83 -8.12 -6.24 10.22
CA ALA A 83 -7.42 -5.45 9.22
C ALA A 83 -5.91 -5.74 9.27
N ARG A 84 -5.32 -5.69 10.48
CA ARG A 84 -3.92 -6.05 10.68
C ARG A 84 -3.61 -7.46 10.16
N ALA A 85 -4.44 -8.45 10.46
CA ALA A 85 -4.20 -9.82 10.01
C ALA A 85 -4.07 -9.94 8.48
N TRP A 86 -4.90 -9.22 7.72
CA TRP A 86 -4.79 -9.20 6.25
C TRP A 86 -3.48 -8.57 5.76
N TRP A 87 -3.04 -7.48 6.39
CA TRP A 87 -1.80 -6.80 6.02
C TRP A 87 -0.55 -7.54 6.50
N ASP A 88 -0.62 -8.25 7.62
CA ASP A 88 0.45 -9.15 8.08
C ASP A 88 0.65 -10.32 7.10
N LEU A 89 -0.42 -10.85 6.49
CA LEU A 89 -0.31 -11.85 5.42
C LEU A 89 0.42 -11.30 4.18
N VAL A 90 0.22 -10.02 3.84
CA VAL A 90 0.96 -9.38 2.73
C VAL A 90 2.45 -9.30 3.07
N GLU A 91 2.78 -8.84 4.29
CA GLU A 91 4.18 -8.80 4.73
C GLU A 91 4.82 -10.20 4.73
N GLU A 92 4.08 -11.23 5.14
CA GLU A 92 4.56 -12.61 5.11
C GLU A 92 4.87 -13.08 3.69
N GLU A 93 3.99 -12.78 2.71
CA GLU A 93 4.25 -13.10 1.30
C GLU A 93 5.49 -12.36 0.77
N ILE A 94 5.69 -11.11 1.16
CA ILE A 94 6.87 -10.31 0.75
C ILE A 94 8.15 -10.87 1.39
N THR A 95 8.16 -11.04 2.70
CA THR A 95 9.38 -11.37 3.47
C THR A 95 9.73 -12.85 3.40
N SER A 96 8.77 -13.74 3.59
CA SER A 96 9.01 -15.19 3.64
C SER A 96 9.17 -15.79 2.23
N LYS A 97 8.48 -15.23 1.23
CA LYS A 97 8.49 -15.77 -0.14
C LYS A 97 9.19 -14.86 -1.16
N GLN A 98 9.76 -13.74 -0.71
CA GLN A 98 10.51 -12.79 -1.54
C GLN A 98 9.72 -12.32 -2.75
N LEU A 99 8.40 -12.16 -2.58
CA LEU A 99 7.52 -11.67 -3.63
C LEU A 99 7.58 -10.15 -3.72
N ALA A 100 7.55 -9.62 -4.94
CA ALA A 100 7.29 -8.19 -5.17
C ALA A 100 5.93 -7.79 -4.57
N SER A 101 5.84 -6.56 -4.03
CA SER A 101 4.65 -6.12 -3.29
C SER A 101 3.37 -6.19 -4.11
N ASP A 102 3.44 -5.88 -5.41
CA ASP A 102 2.27 -5.95 -6.31
C ASP A 102 1.75 -7.38 -6.46
N HIS A 103 2.65 -8.37 -6.56
CA HIS A 103 2.30 -9.78 -6.65
C HIS A 103 1.74 -10.32 -5.33
N ALA A 104 2.38 -9.98 -4.20
CA ALA A 104 1.89 -10.31 -2.87
C ALA A 104 0.46 -9.77 -2.63
N LEU A 105 0.22 -8.50 -2.97
CA LEU A 105 -1.10 -7.87 -2.88
C LEU A 105 -2.14 -8.61 -3.74
N ARG A 106 -1.83 -8.92 -5.01
CA ARG A 106 -2.76 -9.67 -5.89
C ARG A 106 -3.12 -11.03 -5.32
N ARG A 107 -2.15 -11.73 -4.73
CA ARG A 107 -2.35 -13.06 -4.13
C ARG A 107 -3.25 -13.00 -2.90
N VAL A 108 -2.93 -12.13 -1.93
CA VAL A 108 -3.75 -11.98 -0.72
C VAL A 108 -5.15 -11.44 -1.06
N ARG A 109 -5.29 -10.59 -2.08
CA ARG A 109 -6.60 -10.17 -2.62
C ARG A 109 -7.43 -11.36 -3.11
N SER A 110 -6.82 -12.35 -3.75
CA SER A 110 -7.52 -13.58 -4.15
C SER A 110 -8.09 -14.32 -2.94
N TRP A 111 -7.30 -14.44 -1.87
CA TRP A 111 -7.74 -15.05 -0.62
C TRP A 111 -8.84 -14.27 0.07
N ALA A 112 -8.75 -12.94 0.13
CA ALA A 112 -9.78 -12.09 0.72
C ALA A 112 -11.11 -12.20 -0.04
N ARG A 113 -11.09 -12.29 -1.38
CA ARG A 113 -12.29 -12.57 -2.17
C ARG A 113 -12.86 -13.94 -1.85
N HIS A 114 -12.01 -14.96 -1.81
CA HIS A 114 -12.44 -16.32 -1.47
C HIS A 114 -13.10 -16.34 -0.08
N TYR A 115 -12.45 -15.75 0.93
CA TYR A 115 -12.98 -15.60 2.28
C TYR A 115 -14.38 -14.98 2.33
N LEU A 116 -14.64 -13.93 1.53
CA LEU A 116 -15.96 -13.30 1.48
C LEU A 116 -17.04 -14.14 0.78
N THR A 117 -16.64 -15.12 -0.04
CA THR A 117 -17.56 -15.94 -0.84
C THR A 117 -17.70 -17.38 -0.35
N ALA A 118 -16.77 -17.86 0.45
CA ALA A 118 -16.63 -19.28 0.78
C ALA A 118 -17.42 -19.73 2.01
N GLU A 119 -18.21 -18.86 2.65
CA GLU A 119 -18.90 -19.18 3.91
C GLU A 119 -19.95 -20.29 3.67
N PRO A 120 -19.73 -21.53 4.18
CA PRO A 120 -20.75 -22.56 4.15
C PRO A 120 -21.86 -22.20 5.14
N PRO A 121 -23.12 -22.60 4.89
CA PRO A 121 -24.17 -22.40 5.88
C PRO A 121 -23.78 -23.09 7.19
N ALA A 122 -23.68 -22.31 8.27
CA ALA A 122 -23.30 -22.84 9.58
C ALA A 122 -24.32 -23.90 10.02
N ALA A 123 -23.82 -25.10 10.37
CA ALA A 123 -24.67 -26.21 10.82
C ALA A 123 -25.44 -25.91 12.13
N ARG A 124 -25.02 -24.87 12.87
CA ARG A 124 -25.72 -24.30 14.02
C ARG A 124 -25.64 -22.78 13.97
N PRO A 125 -26.72 -22.05 14.31
CA PRO A 125 -26.66 -20.60 14.44
C PRO A 125 -25.67 -20.23 15.57
N GLY A 126 -24.65 -19.45 15.24
CA GLY A 126 -23.72 -18.88 16.21
C GLY A 126 -24.40 -17.83 17.10
N THR A 127 -23.69 -17.34 18.11
CA THR A 127 -24.20 -16.26 18.97
C THR A 127 -24.26 -14.93 18.20
N LEU A 128 -25.00 -13.94 18.73
CA LEU A 128 -24.99 -12.57 18.19
C LEU A 128 -23.58 -11.95 18.25
N PHE A 129 -22.78 -12.33 19.24
CA PHE A 129 -21.40 -11.89 19.36
C PHE A 129 -20.53 -12.47 18.24
N ASP A 130 -20.68 -13.77 17.92
CA ASP A 130 -19.98 -14.39 16.79
C ASP A 130 -20.34 -13.72 15.46
N HIS A 131 -21.62 -13.36 15.29
CA HIS A 131 -22.07 -12.61 14.11
C HIS A 131 -21.46 -11.21 14.02
N ALA A 132 -21.34 -10.50 15.15
CA ALA A 132 -20.71 -9.19 15.20
C ALA A 132 -19.20 -9.27 14.88
N LEU A 133 -18.50 -10.28 15.42
CA LEU A 133 -17.10 -10.56 15.10
C LEU A 133 -16.92 -10.88 13.61
N ALA A 134 -17.75 -11.77 13.06
CA ALA A 134 -17.73 -12.11 11.65
C ALA A 134 -18.08 -10.89 10.77
N HIS A 135 -18.98 -10.01 11.22
CA HIS A 135 -19.28 -8.76 10.53
C HIS A 135 -18.05 -7.83 10.48
N ALA A 136 -17.38 -7.60 11.62
CA ALA A 136 -16.17 -6.79 11.68
C ALA A 136 -15.04 -7.36 10.80
N ALA A 137 -14.84 -8.68 10.81
CA ALA A 137 -13.85 -9.35 9.96
C ALA A 137 -14.17 -9.21 8.46
N ARG A 138 -15.45 -9.34 8.07
CA ARG A 138 -15.90 -9.12 6.69
C ARG A 138 -15.79 -7.65 6.26
N MET A 139 -15.98 -6.69 7.16
CA MET A 139 -15.71 -5.27 6.89
C MET A 139 -14.22 -5.04 6.65
N ALA A 140 -13.36 -5.54 7.53
CA ALA A 140 -11.91 -5.43 7.37
C ALA A 140 -11.40 -6.07 6.05
N ALA A 141 -11.95 -7.22 5.65
CA ALA A 141 -11.62 -7.85 4.37
C ALA A 141 -12.04 -6.99 3.16
N ARG A 142 -13.19 -6.31 3.23
CA ARG A 142 -13.64 -5.37 2.18
C ARG A 142 -12.76 -4.14 2.12
N ASP A 143 -12.39 -3.57 3.27
CA ASP A 143 -11.49 -2.42 3.34
C ASP A 143 -10.11 -2.78 2.79
N PHE A 144 -9.59 -3.97 3.14
CA PHE A 144 -8.37 -4.50 2.55
C PHE A 144 -8.47 -4.59 1.02
N LEU A 145 -9.57 -5.11 0.47
CA LEU A 145 -9.79 -5.16 -0.98
C LEU A 145 -9.90 -3.77 -1.62
N SER A 146 -10.45 -2.79 -0.91
CA SER A 146 -10.48 -1.41 -1.38
C SER A 146 -9.06 -0.83 -1.41
N ASP A 147 -8.38 -0.82 -0.27
CA ASP A 147 -7.07 -0.20 -0.09
C ASP A 147 -5.99 -0.82 -0.98
N SER A 148 -5.90 -2.16 -1.01
CA SER A 148 -4.96 -2.85 -1.90
C SER A 148 -5.28 -2.64 -3.37
N GLY A 149 -6.54 -2.37 -3.72
CA GLY A 149 -6.94 -1.99 -5.07
C GLY A 149 -6.37 -0.63 -5.45
N HIS A 150 -6.53 0.35 -4.57
CA HIS A 150 -5.98 1.69 -4.78
C HIS A 150 -4.46 1.68 -4.94
N LEU A 151 -3.73 0.93 -4.09
CA LEU A 151 -2.27 0.80 -4.20
C LEU A 151 -1.83 0.20 -5.55
N LEU A 152 -2.52 -0.84 -6.02
CA LEU A 152 -2.22 -1.45 -7.32
C LEU A 152 -2.53 -0.51 -8.48
N THR A 153 -3.65 0.22 -8.42
CA THR A 153 -4.00 1.21 -9.45
C THR A 153 -3.00 2.36 -9.49
N GLN A 154 -2.58 2.89 -8.35
CA GLN A 154 -1.54 3.91 -8.27
C GLN A 154 -0.25 3.40 -8.92
N HIS A 155 0.19 2.18 -8.58
CA HIS A 155 1.38 1.60 -9.18
C HIS A 155 1.30 1.47 -10.71
N LEU A 156 0.16 1.04 -11.26
CA LEU A 156 -0.02 0.92 -12.71
C LEU A 156 0.00 2.28 -13.42
N ILE A 157 -0.60 3.32 -12.82
CA ILE A 157 -0.55 4.69 -13.34
C ILE A 157 0.91 5.18 -13.36
N HIS A 158 1.68 4.91 -12.31
CA HIS A 158 3.10 5.29 -12.25
C HIS A 158 3.96 4.54 -13.29
N GLN A 159 3.74 3.24 -13.49
CA GLN A 159 4.44 2.49 -14.54
C GLN A 159 4.12 3.05 -15.93
N ALA A 160 2.85 3.38 -16.21
CA ALA A 160 2.43 3.94 -17.49
C ALA A 160 2.99 5.36 -17.72
N ALA A 161 3.12 6.17 -16.67
CA ALA A 161 3.67 7.51 -16.73
C ALA A 161 5.20 7.52 -16.94
N HIS A 162 5.92 6.48 -16.49
CA HIS A 162 7.38 6.37 -16.57
C HIS A 162 7.80 5.05 -17.23
N PRO A 163 7.61 4.89 -18.56
CA PRO A 163 7.98 3.66 -19.27
C PRO A 163 9.50 3.43 -19.38
N ALA A 164 10.34 4.34 -18.87
CA ALA A 164 11.78 4.37 -19.14
C ALA A 164 12.64 3.34 -18.37
N ALA A 165 12.06 2.41 -17.60
CA ALA A 165 12.82 1.43 -16.82
C ALA A 165 12.52 -0.05 -17.18
N THR A 166 11.78 -0.32 -18.26
CA THR A 166 11.50 -1.71 -18.70
C THR A 166 12.08 -2.09 -20.05
N SER A 167 13.00 -1.28 -20.59
CA SER A 167 13.93 -1.74 -21.63
C SER A 167 15.09 -2.52 -21.00
N ALA A 168 14.77 -3.60 -20.28
CA ALA A 168 15.74 -4.68 -20.14
C ALA A 168 15.79 -5.36 -21.51
N THR A 169 16.84 -5.02 -22.25
CA THR A 169 17.33 -5.70 -23.44
C THR A 169 17.06 -7.21 -23.33
N PRO A 170 16.41 -7.86 -24.31
CA PRO A 170 16.48 -9.31 -24.38
C PRO A 170 17.94 -9.62 -24.61
N ALA A 171 18.64 -10.15 -23.60
CA ALA A 171 19.90 -10.80 -23.83
C ALA A 171 19.63 -11.91 -24.85
N GLU A 172 20.17 -11.73 -26.06
CA GLU A 172 20.35 -12.77 -27.06
C GLU A 172 20.83 -14.04 -26.37
N HIS A 173 19.90 -14.95 -26.08
CA HIS A 173 20.24 -16.35 -25.91
C HIS A 173 20.40 -16.89 -27.31
N ASP A 174 21.66 -16.86 -27.77
CA ASP A 174 22.18 -17.62 -28.88
C ASP A 174 21.73 -19.08 -28.74
N HIS A 175 20.64 -19.42 -29.42
CA HIS A 175 20.14 -20.79 -29.50
C HIS A 175 20.81 -21.46 -30.70
N PRO A 176 21.66 -22.48 -30.51
CA PRO A 176 22.03 -23.34 -31.61
C PRO A 176 20.79 -24.11 -32.09
N ARG A 177 20.37 -23.72 -33.30
CA ARG A 177 19.56 -24.38 -34.34
C ARG A 177 18.95 -25.76 -33.99
N PRO A 178 17.65 -25.98 -34.28
CA PRO A 178 16.99 -27.26 -34.07
C PRO A 178 17.53 -28.33 -35.02
N VAL A 179 18.08 -29.41 -34.47
CA VAL A 179 18.26 -30.67 -35.20
C VAL A 179 16.88 -31.30 -35.41
N SER A 180 16.53 -31.49 -36.69
CA SER A 180 15.31 -32.17 -37.13
C SER A 180 15.32 -33.63 -36.66
N PRO A 181 14.22 -34.16 -36.09
CA PRO A 181 14.08 -35.59 -35.91
C PRO A 181 13.77 -36.26 -37.25
N THR A 182 14.66 -37.17 -37.66
CA THR A 182 14.47 -38.12 -38.76
C THR A 182 13.17 -38.91 -38.57
N PRO A 183 12.31 -39.08 -39.58
CA PRO A 183 11.10 -39.88 -39.44
C PRO A 183 11.44 -41.38 -39.35
N PRO A 184 10.70 -42.18 -38.55
CA PRO A 184 10.85 -43.63 -38.57
C PRO A 184 10.29 -44.21 -39.87
N VAL A 185 11.05 -45.13 -40.45
CA VAL A 185 10.68 -45.96 -41.62
C VAL A 185 9.47 -46.83 -41.28
N PRO A 186 8.46 -46.95 -42.16
CA PRO A 186 7.35 -47.87 -41.95
C PRO A 186 7.75 -49.28 -42.38
N THR A 187 7.93 -50.20 -41.44
CA THR A 187 7.96 -51.64 -41.77
C THR A 187 6.53 -52.15 -41.79
N VAL A 188 5.99 -52.22 -43.01
CA VAL A 188 4.86 -53.07 -43.36
C VAL A 188 5.33 -54.52 -43.32
N VAL A 189 4.72 -55.34 -42.47
CA VAL A 189 4.53 -56.77 -42.76
C VAL A 189 3.13 -57.16 -42.32
N ALA A 190 2.32 -57.51 -43.30
CA ALA A 190 1.11 -58.33 -43.21
C ALA A 190 1.21 -59.35 -44.36
N PRO A 191 0.39 -60.41 -44.42
CA PRO A 191 -0.44 -61.04 -43.39
C PRO A 191 0.17 -62.34 -42.81
#